data_AF-A0A6G4W947-F1
#
_entry.id   AF-A0A6G4W947-F1
#
_cell.length_a   1.000
_cell.length_b   1.000
_cell.length_c   1.000
_cell.angle_alpha   90.00
_cell.angle_beta   90.00
_cell.angle_gamma   90.00
#
_symmetry.space_group_name_H-M   'P 1'
#
loop_
_entity.id
_entity.type
_entity.pdbx_description
1 polymer ?
#
loop_
_entity_poly.entity_id
_entity_poly.type
_entity_poly.pdbx_seq_one_letter_code
_entity_poly.pdbx_strand_id
1 'polypeptide(L)' 'MGRPKELTEEEKKELAAEGYRPVEVWLPDLWSDELWKQIEEDCRQIRESDRRTGMMKTLDAFAEDLWDDLD' A
#
# COMPACT_ATOMS: atom_id res chain seq x y z
N MET A 1 1.64 21.36 -4.62
CA MET A 1 0.64 20.36 -5.07
C MET A 1 -0.43 20.28 -3.99
N GLY A 2 -1.63 20.81 -4.25
CA GLY A 2 -2.68 20.99 -3.24
C GLY A 2 -3.51 19.73 -2.99
N ARG A 3 -4.34 19.77 -1.93
CA ARG A 3 -5.31 18.71 -1.62
C ARG A 3 -6.19 18.43 -2.84
N PRO A 4 -6.43 17.15 -3.22
CA PRO A 4 -7.39 16.79 -4.24
C PRO A 4 -8.72 17.48 -3.97
N LYS A 5 -9.30 18.08 -5.02
CA LYS A 5 -10.62 18.69 -4.94
C LYS A 5 -11.64 17.58 -4.72
N GLU A 6 -12.54 17.78 -3.76
CA GLU A 6 -13.72 16.92 -3.60
C GLU A 6 -14.57 16.94 -4.88
N LEU A 7 -15.05 15.78 -5.29
CA LEU A 7 -15.94 15.66 -6.45
C LEU A 7 -17.28 16.35 -6.17
N THR A 8 -17.82 17.06 -7.17
CA THR A 8 -19.18 17.59 -7.10
C THR A 8 -20.22 16.48 -7.22
N GLU A 9 -21.47 16.78 -6.91
CA GLU A 9 -22.56 15.81 -7.04
C GLU A 9 -22.84 15.43 -8.50
N GLU A 10 -22.59 16.32 -9.45
CA GLU A 10 -22.66 16.03 -10.88
C GLU A 10 -21.56 15.04 -11.31
N GLU A 11 -20.31 15.28 -10.89
CA GLU A 11 -19.16 14.42 -11.20
C GLU A 11 -19.37 13.00 -10.61
N LYS A 12 -19.93 12.91 -9.39
CA LYS A 12 -20.28 11.62 -8.78
C LYS A 12 -21.37 10.87 -9.56
N LYS A 13 -22.37 11.58 -10.10
CA LYS A 13 -23.46 10.97 -10.89
C LYS A 13 -22.98 10.43 -12.22
N GLU A 14 -22.06 11.13 -12.88
CA GLU A 14 -21.44 10.69 -14.14
C GLU A 14 -20.67 9.38 -13.91
N LEU A 15 -19.83 9.32 -12.88
CA LEU A 15 -19.11 8.10 -12.51
C LEU A 15 -20.06 6.94 -12.17
N ALA A 16 -21.17 7.22 -11.46
CA ALA A 16 -22.17 6.19 -11.19
C ALA A 16 -22.87 5.69 -12.47
N ALA A 17 -23.13 6.57 -13.44
CA ALA A 17 -23.73 6.20 -14.73
C ALA A 17 -22.77 5.35 -15.59
N GLU A 18 -21.46 5.56 -15.45
CA GLU A 18 -20.41 4.72 -16.06
C GLU A 18 -20.22 3.37 -15.36
N GLY A 19 -20.94 3.13 -14.25
CA GLY A 19 -20.92 1.86 -13.51
C GLY A 19 -19.86 1.79 -12.41
N TYR A 20 -19.18 2.89 -12.11
CA TYR A 20 -18.28 2.96 -10.96
C TYR A 20 -19.07 2.96 -9.64
N ARG A 21 -18.46 2.39 -8.61
CA ARG A 21 -19.01 2.39 -7.24
C ARG A 21 -18.11 3.22 -6.33
N PRO A 22 -18.67 4.15 -5.55
CA PRO A 22 -17.88 4.92 -4.60
C PRO A 22 -17.35 4.00 -3.50
N VAL A 23 -16.06 4.15 -3.19
CA VAL A 23 -15.42 3.51 -2.03
C VAL A 23 -14.74 4.61 -1.25
N GLU A 24 -15.15 4.78 0.00
CA GLU A 24 -14.51 5.70 0.92
C GLU A 24 -13.34 5.00 1.61
N VAL A 25 -12.15 5.56 1.45
CA VAL A 25 -10.95 5.12 2.15
C VAL A 25 -10.41 6.24 3.01
N TRP A 26 -10.11 5.93 4.26
CA TRP A 26 -9.45 6.85 5.17
C TRP A 26 -7.97 6.85 4.86
N LEU A 27 -7.47 7.97 4.36
CA LEU A 27 -6.05 8.18 4.14
C LEU A 27 -5.49 9.03 5.29
N PRO A 28 -4.27 8.72 5.75
CA PRO A 28 -3.55 9.62 6.66
C PRO A 28 -3.19 10.91 5.91
N ASP A 29 -2.82 11.95 6.66
CA ASP A 29 -2.45 13.23 6.05
C ASP A 29 -1.16 13.09 5.23
N LEU A 30 -1.31 12.95 3.91
CA LEU A 30 -0.21 12.78 2.97
C LEU A 30 0.66 14.03 2.82
N TRP A 31 0.28 15.17 3.42
CA TRP A 31 1.07 16.39 3.45
C TRP A 31 1.79 16.61 4.78
N SER A 32 1.67 15.67 5.72
CA SER A 32 2.41 15.72 6.98
C SER A 32 3.83 15.18 6.80
N ASP A 33 4.83 16.08 6.89
CA ASP A 33 6.24 15.67 6.89
C ASP A 33 6.58 14.72 8.04
N GLU A 34 5.90 14.87 9.17
CA GLU A 34 6.08 14.01 10.34
C GLU A 34 5.62 12.57 10.08
N LEU A 35 4.48 12.41 9.39
CA LEU A 35 3.99 11.10 8.97
C LEU A 35 5.01 10.41 8.07
N TRP A 36 5.54 11.14 7.07
CA TRP A 36 6.50 10.56 6.13
C TRP A 36 7.81 10.15 6.80
N LYS A 37 8.32 10.94 7.75
CA LYS A 37 9.49 10.56 8.55
C LYS A 37 9.25 9.30 9.36
N GLN A 38 8.07 9.18 9.99
CA GLN A 38 7.71 7.96 10.73
C GLN A 38 7.64 6.74 9.82
N ILE A 39 7.00 6.87 8.65
CA ILE A 39 6.91 5.78 7.66
C ILE A 39 8.30 5.31 7.21
N GLU A 40 9.22 6.25 6.96
CA GLU A 40 10.59 5.91 6.56
C GLU A 40 11.32 5.10 7.64
N GLU A 41 11.18 5.53 8.90
CA GLU A 41 11.74 4.86 10.06
C GLU A 41 11.15 3.47 10.28
N ASP A 42 9.82 3.34 10.21
CA ASP A 42 9.13 2.05 10.34
C ASP A 42 9.59 1.08 9.24
N CYS A 43 9.68 1.56 8.01
CA CYS A 43 10.18 0.77 6.89
C CYS A 43 11.64 0.33 7.10
N ARG A 44 12.48 1.18 7.69
CA ARG A 44 13.86 0.82 8.05
C ARG A 44 13.89 -0.30 9.09
N GLN A 45 13.07 -0.19 10.13
CA GLN A 45 12.98 -1.18 11.20
C GLN A 45 12.45 -2.54 10.69
N ILE A 46 11.43 -2.54 9.83
CA ILE A 46 10.90 -3.75 9.20
C ILE A 46 12.01 -4.47 8.43
N ARG A 47 12.75 -3.75 7.56
CA ARG A 47 13.86 -4.33 6.80
C ARG A 47 14.96 -4.89 7.71
N GLU A 48 15.26 -4.23 8.81
CA GLU A 48 16.24 -4.71 9.78
C GLU A 48 15.75 -5.98 10.49
N SER A 49 14.48 -6.02 10.89
CA SER A 49 13.83 -7.19 11.48
C SER A 49 13.88 -8.40 10.53
N ASP A 50 13.53 -8.21 9.26
CA ASP A 50 13.55 -9.28 8.24
C ASP A 50 14.96 -9.84 8.04
N ARG A 51 15.98 -8.97 8.03
CA ARG A 51 17.39 -9.39 7.97
C ARG A 51 17.79 -10.20 9.21
N ARG A 52 17.38 -9.76 10.40
CA ARG A 52 17.71 -10.42 11.66
C ARG A 52 17.03 -11.78 11.83
N THR A 53 15.80 -11.90 11.38
CA THR A 53 15.00 -13.13 11.46
C THR A 53 15.35 -14.11 10.34
N GLY A 54 16.10 -13.67 9.32
CA GLY A 54 16.43 -14.51 8.17
C GLY A 54 15.22 -14.79 7.28
N MET A 55 14.15 -14.00 7.39
CA MET A 55 12.87 -14.22 6.72
C MET A 55 13.02 -14.33 5.19
N MET A 56 13.98 -13.61 4.60
CA MET A 56 14.28 -13.76 3.17
C MET A 56 14.69 -15.18 2.80
N LYS A 57 15.48 -15.87 3.63
CA LYS A 57 15.86 -17.27 3.37
C LYS A 57 14.65 -18.20 3.48
N THR A 58 13.74 -17.91 4.39
CA THR A 58 12.48 -18.66 4.54
C THR A 58 11.58 -18.47 3.32
N LEU A 59 11.50 -17.23 2.80
CA LEU A 59 10.73 -16.91 1.59
C LEU A 59 11.37 -17.53 0.33
N ASP A 60 12.70 -17.48 0.21
CA ASP A 60 13.43 -18.10 -0.90
C ASP A 60 13.21 -19.62 -0.91
N ALA A 61 13.33 -20.28 0.25
CA ALA A 61 13.09 -21.72 0.37
C ALA A 61 11.63 -22.10 0.07
N PHE A 62 10.65 -21.28 0.49
CA PHE A 62 9.25 -21.49 0.17
C PHE A 62 8.96 -21.29 -1.33
N ALA A 63 9.62 -20.32 -1.97
CA ALA A 63 9.47 -20.10 -3.39
C ALA A 63 10.05 -21.27 -4.20
N GLU A 64 11.23 -21.78 -3.85
CA GLU A 64 11.83 -22.98 -4.47
C GLU A 64 10.89 -24.19 -4.36
N ASP A 65 10.36 -24.48 -3.17
CA ASP A 65 9.42 -25.58 -2.91
C ASP A 65 8.13 -25.46 -3.75
N LEU A 66 7.59 -24.24 -3.91
CA LEU A 66 6.38 -23.99 -4.70
C LEU A 66 6.60 -24.18 -6.22
N TRP A 67 7.80 -23.86 -6.72
CA TRP A 67 8.11 -24.01 -8.14
C TRP A 67 8.46 -25.46 -8.51
N ASP A 68 9.06 -26.23 -7.59
CA ASP A 68 9.32 -27.66 -7.78
C ASP A 68 8.02 -28.49 -7.89
N ASP A 69 6.92 -28.03 -7.28
CA ASP A 69 5.60 -28.68 -7.38
C ASP A 69 4.87 -28.42 -8.73
N LEU A 70 5.42 -27.57 -9.61
CA LEU A 70 4.83 -27.19 -10.90
C LEU A 70 5.46 -27.89 -12.13
N ASP A 71 6.51 -28.70 -11.94
CA ASP A 71 7.15 -29.55 -12.96
C ASP A 71 6.70 -31.03 -12.88
#